data_AF-A0A849GBH2-F1
#
_entry.id   AF-A0A849GBH2-F1
#
_cell.length_a   1.000
_cell.length_b   1.000
_cell.length_c   1.000
_cell.angle_alpha   90.00
_cell.angle_beta   90.00
_cell.angle_gamma   90.00
#
_symmetry.space_group_name_H-M   'P 1'
#
loop_
_entity.id
_entity.type
_entity.pdbx_description
1 polymer ?
#
loop_
_entity_poly.entity_id
_entity_poly.type
_entity_poly.pdbx_seq_one_letter_code
_entity_poly.pdbx_strand_id
1 'polypeptide(L)'
;VALVIASHVGLAERLGLDGVHLTDGARSVRKVRKQLGPDAIVGAFCGASKHDGMTAGEIGADYVAFGPVGQTGLGDGTIAGYDLFEWWSTMIELPVVAEGALTEDIVARLSPVTDFFAIGEEIWREDDAATALTRLVTRMG
;
A
#
# COMPACT_ATOMS: atom_id res chain seq x y z
N VAL A 1 3.24 -15.87 6.44
CA VAL A 1 3.04 -14.76 5.48
C VAL A 1 1.54 -14.52 5.42
N ALA A 2 1.09 -13.29 5.68
CA ALA A 2 -0.32 -12.95 5.59
C ALA A 2 -0.75 -12.79 4.12
N LEU A 3 -2.00 -13.13 3.81
CA LEU A 3 -2.60 -13.02 2.49
C LEU A 3 -3.82 -12.10 2.54
N VAL A 4 -3.76 -11.01 1.79
CA VAL A 4 -4.86 -10.07 1.63
C VAL A 4 -5.36 -10.07 0.18
N ILE A 5 -6.66 -9.79 -0.02
CA ILE A 5 -7.26 -9.70 -1.36
C ILE A 5 -7.70 -8.28 -1.70
N ALA A 6 -7.51 -7.87 -2.96
CA ALA A 6 -7.97 -6.58 -3.43
C ALA A 6 -9.51 -6.51 -3.49
N SER A 7 -10.11 -5.62 -2.69
CA SER A 7 -11.52 -5.19 -2.70
C SER A 7 -12.62 -6.28 -2.52
N HIS A 8 -12.27 -7.57 -2.48
CA HIS A 8 -13.23 -8.69 -2.43
C HIS A 8 -13.45 -9.24 -1.01
N VAL A 9 -14.11 -8.45 -0.17
CA VAL A 9 -14.38 -8.75 1.24
C VAL A 9 -15.07 -10.11 1.43
N GLY A 10 -16.08 -10.42 0.60
CA GLY A 10 -16.81 -11.68 0.72
C GLY A 10 -15.98 -12.93 0.35
N LEU A 11 -14.91 -12.77 -0.45
CA LEU A 11 -13.96 -13.86 -0.69
C LEU A 11 -12.99 -13.99 0.48
N ALA A 12 -12.55 -12.87 1.06
CA ALA A 12 -11.70 -12.88 2.26
C ALA A 12 -12.34 -13.70 3.39
N GLU A 13 -13.61 -13.46 3.70
CA GLU A 13 -14.34 -14.22 4.72
C GLU A 13 -14.48 -15.70 4.35
N ARG A 14 -14.92 -16.00 3.13
CA ARG A 14 -15.22 -17.37 2.70
C ARG A 14 -13.99 -18.25 2.61
N LEU A 15 -12.83 -17.68 2.29
CA LEU A 15 -11.58 -18.39 2.12
C LEU A 15 -10.69 -18.32 3.37
N GLY A 16 -11.11 -17.60 4.42
CA GLY A 16 -10.32 -17.40 5.62
C GLY A 16 -9.00 -16.66 5.36
N LEU A 17 -9.03 -15.65 4.47
CA LEU A 17 -7.87 -14.81 4.21
C LEU A 17 -7.63 -13.86 5.39
N ASP A 18 -6.39 -13.40 5.54
CA ASP A 18 -6.01 -12.52 6.65
C ASP A 18 -6.62 -11.12 6.53
N GLY A 19 -7.06 -10.71 5.34
CA GLY A 19 -7.70 -9.41 5.18
C GLY A 19 -7.90 -8.93 3.75
N VAL A 20 -8.02 -7.62 3.59
CA VAL A 20 -8.25 -6.95 2.31
C VAL A 20 -7.38 -5.72 2.11
N HIS A 21 -7.08 -5.44 0.85
CA HIS A 21 -6.55 -4.14 0.41
C HIS A 21 -7.66 -3.42 -0.37
N LEU A 22 -8.09 -2.25 0.11
CA LEU A 22 -9.19 -1.50 -0.48
C LEU A 22 -8.68 -0.44 -1.45
N THR A 23 -9.13 -0.51 -2.70
CA THR A 23 -8.69 0.40 -3.77
C THR A 23 -9.51 1.70 -3.84
N ASP A 24 -10.50 1.86 -2.96
CA ASP A 24 -11.43 3.00 -2.94
C ASP A 24 -11.19 3.95 -1.76
N GLY A 25 -9.99 3.90 -1.17
CA GLY A 25 -9.57 4.71 -0.05
C GLY A 25 -10.42 4.51 1.20
N ALA A 26 -10.67 5.59 1.92
CA ALA A 26 -11.42 5.57 3.18
C ALA A 26 -12.90 5.14 3.04
N ARG A 27 -13.46 5.14 1.82
CA ARG A 27 -14.91 4.96 1.60
C ARG A 27 -15.45 3.65 2.17
N SER A 28 -14.72 2.55 2.00
CA SER A 28 -15.17 1.23 2.42
C SER A 28 -14.61 0.76 3.76
N VAL A 29 -13.53 1.36 4.27
CA VAL A 29 -12.79 0.89 5.47
C VAL A 29 -13.72 0.62 6.65
N ARG A 30 -14.55 1.60 7.04
CA ARG A 30 -15.46 1.44 8.20
C ARG A 30 -16.44 0.27 8.04
N LYS A 31 -16.98 0.09 6.83
CA LYS A 31 -17.92 -0.99 6.54
C LYS A 31 -17.22 -2.35 6.60
N VAL A 32 -16.05 -2.44 5.99
CA VAL A 32 -15.23 -3.65 5.95
C VAL A 32 -14.75 -4.04 7.34
N ARG A 33 -14.25 -3.09 8.13
CA ARG A 33 -13.85 -3.32 9.52
C ARG A 33 -14.99 -3.89 10.36
N LYS A 34 -16.22 -3.37 10.18
CA LYS A 34 -17.41 -3.89 10.87
C LYS A 34 -17.75 -5.33 10.44
N GLN A 35 -17.50 -5.66 9.18
CA GLN A 35 -17.81 -6.97 8.60
C GLN A 35 -16.78 -8.03 9.01
N LEU A 36 -15.49 -7.74 8.81
CA LEU A 36 -14.39 -8.69 9.04
C LEU A 36 -13.96 -8.79 10.52
N GLY A 37 -14.34 -7.82 11.35
CA GLY A 37 -13.95 -7.77 12.76
C GLY A 37 -12.58 -7.14 12.99
N PRO A 38 -12.14 -7.09 14.27
CA PRO A 38 -10.91 -6.40 14.67
C PRO A 38 -9.63 -7.14 14.24
N ASP A 39 -9.69 -8.46 14.02
CA ASP A 39 -8.49 -9.27 13.78
C ASP A 39 -8.05 -9.29 12.31
N ALA A 40 -8.93 -8.91 11.37
CA ALA A 40 -8.61 -8.89 9.94
C ALA A 40 -7.75 -7.67 9.57
N ILE A 41 -6.84 -7.84 8.62
CA ILE A 41 -6.01 -6.77 8.06
C ILE A 41 -6.84 -5.95 7.07
N VAL A 42 -6.95 -4.63 7.26
CA VAL A 42 -7.65 -3.72 6.37
C VAL A 42 -6.70 -2.63 5.89
N GLY A 43 -6.20 -2.78 4.68
CA GLY A 43 -5.43 -1.76 3.98
C GLY A 43 -6.30 -0.82 3.16
N ALA A 44 -5.84 0.42 2.96
CA ALA A 44 -6.51 1.38 2.09
C ALA A 44 -5.52 2.09 1.14
N PHE A 45 -5.77 2.02 -0.17
CA PHE A 45 -5.10 2.87 -1.15
C PHE A 45 -5.67 4.29 -1.11
N CYS A 46 -4.83 5.25 -0.73
CA CYS A 46 -5.20 6.64 -0.46
C CYS A 46 -4.63 7.62 -1.50
N GLY A 47 -4.07 7.11 -2.61
CA GLY A 47 -3.48 7.94 -3.66
C GLY A 47 -2.34 8.82 -3.14
N ALA A 48 -2.25 10.06 -3.61
CA ALA A 48 -1.27 11.05 -3.11
C ALA A 48 -1.87 12.01 -2.05
N SER A 49 -2.81 11.54 -1.21
CA SER A 49 -3.59 12.38 -0.29
C SER A 49 -3.36 12.06 1.20
N LYS A 50 -2.77 13.01 1.95
CA LYS A 50 -2.68 12.95 3.42
C LYS A 50 -4.06 12.85 4.06
N HIS A 51 -5.02 13.61 3.54
CA HIS A 51 -6.37 13.66 4.10
C HIS A 51 -7.08 12.31 3.98
N ASP A 52 -6.95 11.63 2.84
CA ASP A 52 -7.57 10.33 2.63
C ASP A 52 -6.88 9.27 3.50
N GLY A 53 -5.55 9.35 3.63
CA GLY A 53 -4.78 8.50 4.55
C GLY A 53 -5.24 8.67 6.00
N MET A 54 -5.30 9.91 6.49
CA MET A 54 -5.72 10.20 7.87
C MET A 54 -7.13 9.70 8.12
N THR A 55 -8.06 9.98 7.20
CA THR A 55 -9.45 9.53 7.29
C THR A 55 -9.52 8.00 7.34
N ALA A 56 -8.76 7.30 6.49
CA ALA A 56 -8.73 5.83 6.49
C ALA A 56 -8.21 5.26 7.81
N GLY A 57 -7.14 5.85 8.37
CA GLY A 57 -6.61 5.47 9.68
C GLY A 57 -7.61 5.68 10.81
N GLU A 58 -8.21 6.86 10.88
CA GLU A 58 -9.21 7.22 11.92
C GLU A 58 -10.41 6.26 11.95
N ILE A 59 -10.80 5.71 10.80
CA ILE A 59 -11.94 4.78 10.69
C ILE A 59 -11.54 3.30 10.69
N GLY A 60 -10.27 3.00 10.97
CA GLY A 60 -9.79 1.66 11.34
C GLY A 60 -9.06 0.87 10.26
N ALA A 61 -8.38 1.53 9.32
CA ALA A 61 -7.38 0.88 8.49
C ALA A 61 -6.14 0.52 9.33
N ASP A 62 -5.48 -0.60 8.99
CA ASP A 62 -4.26 -1.07 9.64
C ASP A 62 -2.99 -0.58 8.92
N TYR A 63 -3.14 -0.14 7.66
CA TYR A 63 -2.11 0.56 6.90
C TYR A 63 -2.75 1.39 5.80
N VAL A 64 -2.02 2.38 5.31
CA VAL A 64 -2.37 3.13 4.10
C VAL A 64 -1.34 2.89 3.02
N ALA A 65 -1.78 2.97 1.76
CA ALA A 65 -0.90 2.93 0.62
C ALA A 65 -0.98 4.24 -0.15
N PHE A 66 0.18 4.83 -0.44
CA PHE A 66 0.30 6.01 -1.27
C PHE A 66 0.96 5.66 -2.59
N GLY A 67 0.43 6.26 -3.64
CA GLY A 67 0.92 6.05 -4.98
C GLY A 67 0.04 6.73 -6.03
N PRO A 68 0.48 6.67 -7.29
CA PRO A 68 1.73 6.04 -7.71
C PRO A 68 2.99 6.83 -7.32
N VAL A 69 4.11 6.15 -7.15
CA VAL A 69 5.42 6.78 -6.88
C VAL A 69 6.27 7.01 -8.13
N GLY A 70 5.85 6.42 -9.26
CA GLY A 70 6.38 6.66 -10.61
C GLY A 70 5.27 6.80 -11.66
N GLN A 71 5.62 6.90 -12.94
CA GLN A 71 4.63 7.08 -14.01
C GLN A 71 3.88 5.78 -14.30
N THR A 72 2.58 5.75 -14.00
CA THR A 72 1.69 4.58 -14.17
C THR A 72 0.22 5.05 -14.18
N GLY A 73 -0.70 4.19 -14.62
CA GLY A 73 -2.15 4.42 -14.55
C GLY A 73 -2.80 4.07 -13.21
N LEU A 74 -2.02 3.85 -12.15
CA LEU A 74 -2.56 3.63 -10.80
C LEU A 74 -3.26 4.90 -10.30
N GLY A 75 -4.46 4.73 -9.74
CA GLY A 75 -5.27 5.85 -9.25
C GLY A 75 -5.63 6.82 -10.39
N ASP A 76 -5.40 8.11 -10.18
CA ASP A 76 -5.56 9.17 -11.19
C ASP A 76 -4.22 9.60 -11.84
N GLY A 77 -3.12 8.90 -11.52
CA GLY A 77 -1.77 9.21 -12.00
C GLY A 77 -1.06 10.34 -11.23
N THR A 78 -1.68 10.95 -10.22
CA THR A 78 -1.03 11.96 -9.37
C THR A 78 0.11 11.30 -8.57
N ILE A 79 1.33 11.78 -8.77
CA ILE A 79 2.51 11.18 -8.13
C ILE A 79 2.55 11.51 -6.64
N ALA A 80 2.63 10.48 -5.81
CA ALA A 80 2.98 10.57 -4.39
C ALA A 80 4.47 10.88 -4.25
N GLY A 81 4.79 12.11 -3.86
CA GLY A 81 6.17 12.60 -3.69
C GLY A 81 6.79 12.21 -2.36
N TYR A 82 8.13 12.33 -2.26
CA TYR A 82 8.90 12.03 -1.03
C TYR A 82 8.37 12.77 0.21
N ASP A 83 8.04 14.06 0.09
CA ASP A 83 7.54 14.88 1.20
C ASP A 83 6.22 14.38 1.80
N LEU A 84 5.44 13.59 1.04
CA LEU A 84 4.25 12.91 1.57
C LEU A 84 4.67 11.81 2.55
N PHE A 85 5.59 10.94 2.12
CA PHE A 85 6.10 9.83 2.91
C PHE A 85 6.90 10.33 4.13
N GLU A 86 7.81 11.29 3.95
CA GLU A 86 8.60 11.87 5.05
C GLU A 86 7.70 12.50 6.14
N TRP A 87 6.69 13.25 5.71
CA TRP A 87 5.73 13.81 6.65
C TRP A 87 4.95 12.71 7.36
N TRP A 88 4.50 11.69 6.63
CA TRP A 88 3.71 10.60 7.20
C TRP A 88 4.52 9.82 8.23
N SER A 89 5.74 9.39 7.87
CA SER A 89 6.63 8.64 8.77
C SER A 89 7.03 9.42 10.02
N THR A 90 7.00 10.75 9.96
CA THR A 90 7.31 11.62 11.09
C THR A 90 6.10 11.88 11.99
N MET A 91 4.90 11.99 11.40
CA MET A 91 3.72 12.53 12.09
C MET A 91 2.67 11.47 12.45
N ILE A 92 2.68 10.31 11.78
CA ILE A 92 1.61 9.31 11.85
C ILE A 92 2.21 7.94 12.17
N GLU A 93 1.64 7.24 13.15
CA GLU A 93 2.08 5.90 13.56
C GLU A 93 1.54 4.77 12.66
N LEU A 94 0.49 5.05 11.88
CA LEU A 94 -0.12 4.07 11.00
C LEU A 94 0.84 3.72 9.85
N PRO A 95 1.17 2.43 9.61
CA PRO A 95 2.12 2.05 8.57
C PRO A 95 1.75 2.56 7.18
N VAL A 96 2.78 2.99 6.43
CA VAL A 96 2.64 3.47 5.05
C VAL A 96 3.32 2.54 4.06
N VAL A 97 2.59 2.26 2.98
CA VAL A 97 3.04 1.46 1.83
C VAL A 97 3.28 2.39 0.64
N ALA A 98 4.44 2.31 0.00
CA ALA A 98 4.69 2.95 -1.29
C ALA A 98 4.37 1.99 -2.44
N GLU A 99 3.61 2.44 -3.44
CA GLU A 99 3.25 1.60 -4.58
C GLU A 99 3.15 2.35 -5.92
N GLY A 100 3.25 1.58 -7.01
CA GLY A 100 3.06 2.06 -8.37
C GLY A 100 4.34 2.58 -9.05
N ALA A 101 4.88 1.76 -9.96
CA ALA A 101 6.08 2.03 -10.77
C ALA A 101 7.35 2.21 -9.93
N LEU A 102 7.66 1.22 -9.10
CA LEU A 102 8.84 1.17 -8.25
C LEU A 102 10.12 0.90 -9.06
N THR A 103 10.96 1.92 -9.25
CA THR A 103 12.33 1.73 -9.75
C THR A 103 13.31 1.56 -8.60
N GLU A 104 14.51 1.04 -8.89
CA GLU A 104 15.59 0.92 -7.90
C GLU A 104 15.97 2.25 -7.24
N ASP A 105 15.90 3.36 -7.99
CA ASP A 105 16.16 4.70 -7.47
C ASP A 105 15.02 5.21 -6.59
N ILE A 106 13.76 4.92 -6.96
CA ILE A 106 12.60 5.28 -6.14
C ILE A 106 12.63 4.50 -4.82
N VAL A 107 12.91 3.20 -4.87
CA VAL A 107 13.03 2.36 -3.66
C VAL A 107 14.14 2.87 -2.76
N ALA A 108 15.34 3.11 -3.30
CA ALA A 108 16.46 3.67 -2.52
C ALA A 108 16.11 4.99 -1.84
N ARG A 109 15.41 5.88 -2.57
CA ARG A 109 15.01 7.19 -2.06
C ARG A 109 13.92 7.10 -0.99
N LEU A 110 12.93 6.23 -1.16
CA LEU A 110 11.77 6.15 -0.25
C LEU A 110 12.01 5.25 0.96
N SER A 111 12.98 4.33 0.92
CA SER A 111 13.22 3.38 2.00
C SER A 111 13.34 4.01 3.41
N PRO A 112 14.01 5.17 3.58
CA PRO A 112 14.12 5.80 4.91
C PRO A 112 12.80 6.35 5.48
N VAL A 113 11.76 6.46 4.67
CA VAL A 113 10.50 7.15 5.00
C VAL A 113 9.25 6.31 4.68
N THR A 114 9.41 5.00 4.48
CA THR A 114 8.33 4.09 4.11
C THR A 114 8.50 2.77 4.85
N ASP A 115 7.40 2.22 5.39
CA ASP A 115 7.45 0.95 6.12
C ASP A 115 7.50 -0.25 5.17
N PHE A 116 6.76 -0.19 4.05
CA PHE A 116 6.66 -1.29 3.09
C PHE A 116 6.56 -0.82 1.63
N PHE A 117 6.94 -1.68 0.70
CA PHE A 117 6.76 -1.48 -0.74
C PHE A 117 5.79 -2.51 -1.32
N ALA A 118 4.75 -2.08 -2.02
CA ALA A 118 3.90 -2.99 -2.79
C ALA A 118 4.48 -3.18 -4.20
N ILE A 119 5.23 -4.27 -4.36
CA ILE A 119 5.88 -4.64 -5.62
C ILE A 119 4.90 -5.44 -6.47
N GLY A 120 4.65 -4.97 -7.69
CA GLY A 120 3.71 -5.54 -8.64
C GLY A 120 4.37 -5.83 -9.99
N GLU A 121 3.92 -5.15 -11.03
CA GLU A 121 4.37 -5.37 -12.41
C GLU A 121 5.89 -5.25 -12.59
N GLU A 122 6.56 -4.55 -11.68
CA GLU A 122 8.01 -4.37 -11.64
C GLU A 122 8.80 -5.68 -11.58
N ILE A 123 8.20 -6.76 -11.03
CA ILE A 123 8.81 -8.10 -11.04
C ILE A 123 8.02 -9.10 -11.87
N TRP A 124 6.69 -8.96 -11.95
CA TRP A 124 5.84 -9.96 -12.61
C TRP A 124 5.91 -9.92 -14.14
N ARG A 125 6.43 -8.83 -14.73
CA ARG A 125 6.65 -8.72 -16.18
C ARG A 125 8.04 -9.19 -16.63
N GLU A 126 8.92 -9.49 -15.69
CA GLU A 126 10.28 -9.93 -15.96
C GLU A 126 10.33 -11.45 -16.11
N ASP A 127 11.20 -11.96 -16.99
CA ASP A 127 11.40 -13.39 -17.16
C ASP A 127 11.89 -14.08 -15.86
N ASP A 128 12.66 -13.33 -15.05
CA ASP A 128 13.16 -13.76 -13.74
C ASP A 128 12.74 -12.76 -12.65
N ALA A 129 11.54 -12.99 -12.10
CA ALA A 129 10.99 -12.20 -11.01
C ALA A 129 11.84 -12.24 -9.74
N ALA A 130 12.56 -13.33 -9.46
CA ALA A 130 13.39 -13.44 -8.26
C ALA A 130 14.65 -12.54 -8.36
N THR A 131 15.28 -12.52 -9.53
CA THR A 131 16.39 -11.59 -9.80
C THR A 131 15.89 -10.14 -9.80
N ALA A 132 14.72 -9.86 -10.38
CA ALA A 132 14.12 -8.53 -10.37
C ALA A 132 13.80 -8.03 -8.95
N LEU A 133 13.19 -8.88 -8.12
CA LEU A 133 12.94 -8.57 -6.72
C LEU A 133 14.24 -8.31 -5.94
N THR A 134 15.27 -9.13 -6.18
CA THR A 134 16.58 -8.96 -5.53
C THR A 134 17.16 -7.58 -5.80
N ARG A 135 17.07 -7.08 -7.05
CA ARG A 135 17.52 -5.72 -7.39
C ARG A 135 16.83 -4.68 -6.53
N LEU A 136 15.51 -4.73 -6.40
CA LEU A 136 14.75 -3.78 -5.57
C LEU A 136 15.11 -3.90 -4.08
N VAL A 137 15.18 -5.12 -3.53
CA VAL A 137 15.48 -5.35 -2.10
C VAL A 137 16.87 -4.83 -1.73
N THR A 138 17.87 -4.97 -2.60
CA THR A 138 19.22 -4.43 -2.33
C THR A 138 19.28 -2.91 -2.22
N ARG A 139 18.21 -2.21 -2.61
CA ARG A 139 18.08 -0.76 -2.47
C ARG A 139 17.41 -0.34 -1.17
N MET A 140 16.85 -1.27 -0.39
CA MET A 140 16.04 -0.95 0.80
C MET A 140 16.86 -0.58 2.06
N GLY A 141 18.19 -0.59 1.99
CA GLY A 141 19.07 -0.27 3.13
C GLY A 141 19.33 -1.45 4.05
#